data_AF-A0A7Y1A8P0-F1
#
_entry.id   AF-A0A7Y1A8P0-F1
#
_cell.length_a   1.000
_cell.length_b   1.000
_cell.length_c   1.000
_cell.angle_alpha   90.00
_cell.angle_beta   90.00
_cell.angle_gamma   90.00
#
_symmetry.space_group_name_H-M   'P 1'
#
loop_
_entity.id
_entity.type
_entity.pdbx_description
1 polymer ?
#
loop_
_entity_poly.entity_id
_entity_poly.type
_entity_poly.pdbx_seq_one_letter_code
_entity_poly.pdbx_strand_id
1 'polypeptide(L)'
;MNTQDQPVTASLVAEAQRLDFLPTYFGPRLMMRGEALVYAWLRRLCERYNGAYWHYYTLSDGGFYLAPDLAERLEIEVDGNGFRGELSADAAGIVATLFALGQLAAEIAGTDAAGALIDRYHFLRGFAAGHPEAAAIYRAID
;
A
#
# COMPACT_ATOMS: atom_id res chain seq x y z
N MET A 1 11.21 6.73 27.60
CA MET A 1 11.16 7.87 26.67
C MET A 1 9.89 7.70 25.88
N ASN A 2 8.84 8.45 26.21
CA ASN A 2 7.51 8.29 25.62
C ASN A 2 7.52 8.87 24.21
N THR A 3 7.73 8.02 23.20
CA THR A 3 7.52 8.42 21.81
C THR A 3 6.02 8.61 21.63
N GLN A 4 5.62 9.80 21.24
CA GLN A 4 4.23 10.22 21.19
C GLN A 4 3.46 9.34 20.20
N ASP A 5 2.43 8.67 20.72
CA ASP A 5 1.40 7.92 20.00
C ASP A 5 0.49 8.90 19.23
N GLN A 6 1.08 9.71 18.33
CA GLN A 6 0.27 10.48 17.40
C GLN A 6 -0.26 9.51 16.34
N PRO A 7 -1.59 9.39 16.19
CA PRO A 7 -2.15 8.54 15.16
C PRO A 7 -1.65 9.03 13.80
N VAL A 8 -0.99 8.16 13.05
CA VAL A 8 -0.60 8.45 11.67
C VAL A 8 -1.89 8.66 10.88
N THR A 9 -1.99 9.78 10.18
CA THR A 9 -3.18 10.11 9.40
C THR A 9 -2.90 10.02 7.91
N ALA A 10 -3.84 9.45 7.17
CA ALA A 10 -3.83 9.47 5.70
C ALA A 10 -4.46 10.76 5.18
N SER A 11 -3.84 11.38 4.18
CA SER A 11 -4.37 12.54 3.46
C SER A 11 -4.44 12.24 1.97
N LEU A 12 -5.60 12.49 1.37
CA LEU A 12 -5.82 12.28 -0.06
C LEU A 12 -5.03 13.31 -0.88
N VAL A 13 -4.28 12.82 -1.86
CA VAL A 13 -3.50 13.65 -2.78
C VAL A 13 -4.40 14.13 -3.92
N ALA A 14 -4.42 15.45 -4.11
CA ALA A 14 -5.13 16.08 -5.21
C ALA A 14 -4.62 15.56 -6.56
N GLU A 15 -5.52 15.37 -7.52
CA GLU A 15 -5.19 14.82 -8.84
C GLU A 15 -4.06 15.57 -9.55
N ALA A 16 -4.04 16.89 -9.43
CA ALA A 16 -3.00 17.75 -10.00
C ALA A 16 -1.60 17.45 -9.46
N GLN A 17 -1.47 16.91 -8.24
CA GLN A 17 -0.19 16.60 -7.60
C GLN A 17 0.23 15.13 -7.81
N ARG A 18 -0.63 14.28 -8.38
CA ARG A 18 -0.33 12.85 -8.54
C ARG A 18 0.83 12.56 -9.47
N LEU A 19 1.00 13.40 -10.50
CA LEU A 19 2.12 13.29 -11.44
C LEU A 19 3.47 13.50 -10.75
N ASP A 20 3.54 14.43 -9.80
CA ASP A 20 4.75 14.71 -9.00
C ASP A 20 4.88 13.80 -7.77
N PHE A 21 3.78 13.17 -7.34
CA PHE A 21 3.76 12.26 -6.19
C PHE A 21 4.61 11.02 -6.43
N LEU A 22 4.33 10.24 -7.48
CA LEU A 22 5.05 8.99 -7.72
C LEU A 22 6.58 9.16 -7.84
N PRO A 23 7.12 10.15 -8.58
CA PRO A 23 8.57 10.37 -8.61
C PRO A 23 9.13 10.81 -7.27
N THR A 24 8.37 11.53 -6.44
CA THR A 24 8.79 11.93 -5.08
C THR A 24 8.91 10.73 -4.14
N TYR A 25 7.95 9.82 -4.18
CA TYR A 25 7.94 8.64 -3.33
C TYR A 25 8.77 7.51 -3.94
N PHE A 26 8.35 6.89 -5.04
CA PHE A 26 9.09 5.77 -5.61
C PHE A 26 10.46 6.15 -6.21
N GLY A 27 10.68 7.42 -6.51
CA GLY A 27 11.83 7.86 -7.27
C GLY A 27 11.55 7.79 -8.78
N PRO A 28 12.27 8.60 -9.59
CA PRO A 28 12.00 8.74 -11.02
C PRO A 28 12.19 7.44 -11.82
N ARG A 29 12.94 6.48 -11.27
CA ARG A 29 13.19 5.18 -11.91
C ARG A 29 12.13 4.12 -11.59
N LEU A 30 11.50 4.20 -10.42
CA LEU A 30 10.58 3.17 -9.95
C LEU A 30 9.12 3.61 -9.99
N MET A 31 8.81 4.89 -10.20
CA MET A 31 7.43 5.43 -10.20
C MET A 31 6.42 4.60 -11.00
N MET A 32 6.69 4.37 -12.30
CA MET A 32 5.80 3.59 -13.16
C MET A 32 5.72 2.14 -12.73
N ARG A 33 6.83 1.59 -12.24
CA ARG A 33 6.91 0.17 -11.86
C ARG A 33 6.21 -0.09 -10.54
N GLY A 34 6.35 0.81 -9.56
CA GLY A 34 5.68 0.74 -8.28
C GLY A 34 4.18 0.85 -8.42
N GLU A 35 3.69 1.85 -9.15
CA GLU A 35 2.26 1.97 -9.43
C GLU A 35 1.70 0.72 -10.13
N ALA A 36 2.33 0.29 -11.22
CA ALA A 36 1.89 -0.90 -11.95
C ALA A 36 1.90 -2.16 -11.07
N LEU A 37 2.88 -2.28 -10.16
CA LEU A 37 2.99 -3.42 -9.27
C LEU A 37 1.90 -3.44 -8.21
N VAL A 38 1.52 -2.29 -7.64
CA VAL A 38 0.38 -2.19 -6.72
C VAL A 38 -0.91 -2.67 -7.40
N TYR A 39 -1.14 -2.23 -8.65
CA TYR A 39 -2.32 -2.63 -9.41
C TYR A 39 -2.31 -4.11 -9.76
N ALA A 40 -1.14 -4.65 -10.10
CA ALA A 40 -0.96 -6.06 -10.37
C ALA A 40 -1.23 -6.92 -9.13
N TRP A 41 -0.76 -6.50 -7.96
CA TRP A 41 -1.03 -7.20 -6.70
C TRP A 41 -2.51 -7.23 -6.38
N LEU A 42 -3.24 -6.11 -6.46
CA LEU A 42 -4.68 -6.14 -6.17
C LEU A 42 -5.45 -7.04 -7.15
N ARG A 43 -5.11 -7.02 -8.45
CA ARG A 43 -5.71 -7.91 -9.43
C ARG A 43 -5.41 -9.39 -9.16
N ARG A 44 -4.23 -9.70 -8.63
CA ARG A 44 -3.86 -11.06 -8.25
C ARG A 44 -4.60 -11.52 -6.99
N LEU A 45 -4.75 -10.61 -6.03
CA LEU A 45 -5.43 -10.85 -4.77
C LEU A 45 -6.95 -10.96 -4.92
N CYS A 46 -7.53 -10.31 -5.94
CA CYS A 46 -8.96 -10.32 -6.20
C CYS A 46 -9.23 -10.65 -7.67
N GLU A 47 -9.63 -11.90 -7.96
CA GLU A 47 -9.91 -12.35 -9.33
C GLU A 47 -11.06 -11.56 -9.98
N ARG A 48 -12.04 -11.13 -9.17
CA ARG A 48 -13.20 -10.36 -9.64
C ARG A 48 -12.91 -8.88 -9.88
N TYR A 49 -11.73 -8.40 -9.46
CA TYR A 49 -11.37 -7.00 -9.61
C TYR A 49 -10.98 -6.68 -11.05
N ASN A 50 -11.82 -5.88 -11.72
CA ASN A 50 -11.63 -5.48 -13.12
C ASN A 50 -10.89 -4.13 -13.28
N GLY A 51 -10.35 -3.59 -12.19
CA GLY A 51 -9.79 -2.25 -12.15
C GLY A 51 -10.75 -1.23 -11.55
N ALA A 52 -10.18 -0.16 -11.00
CA ALA A 52 -10.88 0.99 -10.47
C ALA A 52 -10.01 2.22 -10.66
N TYR A 53 -10.59 3.38 -10.41
CA TYR A 53 -9.80 4.57 -10.17
C TYR A 53 -9.04 4.43 -8.85
N TRP A 54 -7.80 4.88 -8.77
CA TRP A 54 -6.99 4.77 -7.55
C TRP A 54 -6.77 6.12 -6.92
N HIS A 55 -7.02 6.19 -5.62
CA HIS A 55 -6.66 7.32 -4.77
C HIS A 55 -5.27 7.13 -4.19
N TYR A 56 -4.54 8.23 -4.10
CA TYR A 56 -3.19 8.25 -3.59
C TYR A 56 -3.25 8.95 -2.24
N TYR A 57 -2.68 8.32 -1.22
CA TYR A 57 -2.70 8.82 0.14
C TYR A 57 -1.29 9.02 0.65
N THR A 58 -1.01 10.20 1.19
CA THR A 58 0.20 10.46 1.98
C THR A 58 -0.07 10.19 3.44
N LEU A 59 0.89 9.58 4.12
CA LEU A 59 0.87 9.41 5.57
C LEU A 59 1.71 10.51 6.23
N SER A 60 1.28 10.94 7.43
CA SER A 60 1.97 11.98 8.20
C SER A 60 3.37 11.58 8.68
N ASP A 61 3.69 10.29 8.69
CA ASP A 61 5.00 9.74 9.03
C ASP A 61 5.96 9.67 7.82
N GLY A 62 5.53 10.13 6.64
CA GLY A 62 6.30 10.08 5.40
C GLY A 62 6.07 8.82 4.57
N GLY A 63 5.21 7.91 5.03
CA GLY A 63 4.71 6.80 4.23
C GLY A 63 3.68 7.23 3.19
N PHE A 64 3.23 6.28 2.39
CA PHE A 64 2.16 6.49 1.44
C PHE A 64 1.49 5.17 1.09
N TYR A 65 0.28 5.25 0.54
CA TYR A 65 -0.37 4.09 -0.06
C TYR A 65 -1.33 4.49 -1.18
N LEU A 66 -1.72 3.49 -1.96
CA LEU A 66 -2.74 3.64 -2.97
C LEU A 66 -3.92 2.76 -2.60
N ALA A 67 -5.13 3.25 -2.81
CA ALA A 67 -6.33 2.45 -2.65
C ALA A 67 -7.31 2.66 -3.82
N PRO A 68 -7.98 1.59 -4.28
CA PRO A 68 -9.06 1.72 -5.26
C PRO A 68 -10.23 2.50 -4.69
N ASP A 69 -10.85 3.33 -5.53
CA ASP A 69 -12.11 4.02 -5.25
C ASP A 69 -13.28 3.08 -5.56
N LEU A 70 -13.59 2.21 -4.61
CA LEU A 70 -14.70 1.28 -4.68
C LEU A 70 -15.50 1.32 -3.38
N ALA A 71 -16.82 1.43 -3.50
CA ALA A 71 -17.72 1.34 -2.35
C ALA A 71 -17.96 -0.11 -1.90
N GLU A 72 -17.71 -1.07 -2.79
CA GLU A 72 -17.88 -2.49 -2.52
C GLU A 72 -16.67 -3.09 -1.78
N ARG A 73 -16.92 -4.16 -1.03
CA ARG A 73 -15.86 -4.95 -0.41
C ARG A 73 -15.32 -5.94 -1.44
N LEU A 74 -14.01 -6.09 -1.45
CA LEU A 74 -13.29 -6.97 -2.34
C LEU A 74 -12.98 -8.28 -1.61
N GLU A 75 -13.31 -9.41 -2.25
CA GLU A 75 -12.84 -10.72 -1.78
C GLU A 75 -11.35 -10.83 -2.09
N ILE A 76 -10.54 -10.77 -1.04
CA ILE A 76 -9.09 -10.86 -1.08
C ILE A 76 -8.69 -12.28 -0.74
N GLU A 77 -7.99 -12.94 -1.66
CA GLU A 77 -7.38 -14.25 -1.51
C GLU A 77 -5.86 -14.13 -1.72
N VAL A 78 -5.10 -14.53 -0.71
CA VAL A 78 -3.63 -14.48 -0.73
C VAL A 78 -3.11 -15.91 -0.86
N ASP A 79 -2.66 -16.28 -2.07
CA ASP A 79 -2.09 -17.60 -2.34
C ASP A 79 -0.92 -17.96 -1.39
N GLY A 80 -0.16 -16.94 -0.97
CA GLY A 80 1.08 -17.12 -0.20
C GLY A 80 0.87 -17.69 1.20
N ASN A 81 -0.18 -17.24 1.90
CA ASN A 81 -0.48 -17.64 3.28
C ASN A 81 -1.87 -18.29 3.43
N GLY A 82 -2.65 -18.41 2.34
CA GLY A 82 -3.99 -18.99 2.33
C GLY A 82 -5.05 -18.10 2.98
N PHE A 83 -4.77 -16.81 3.21
CA PHE A 83 -5.76 -15.87 3.70
C PHE A 83 -6.87 -15.70 2.65
N ARG A 84 -8.12 -15.81 3.10
CA ARG A 84 -9.30 -15.45 2.32
C ARG A 84 -10.25 -14.65 3.17
N GLY A 85 -10.62 -13.46 2.71
CA GLY A 85 -11.55 -12.60 3.43
C GLY A 85 -12.01 -11.40 2.61
N GLU A 86 -13.13 -10.81 3.02
CA GLU A 86 -13.62 -9.57 2.41
C GLU A 86 -12.99 -8.35 3.10
N LEU A 87 -12.33 -7.51 2.32
CA LEU A 87 -11.74 -6.25 2.76
C LEU A 87 -12.43 -5.08 2.07
N SER A 88 -12.50 -3.93 2.75
CA SER A 88 -12.84 -2.69 2.04
C SER A 88 -11.81 -2.37 0.96
N ALA A 89 -12.20 -1.53 0.01
CA ALA A 89 -11.31 -1.00 -1.02
C ALA A 89 -10.05 -0.35 -0.42
N ASP A 90 -10.20 0.40 0.67
CA ASP A 90 -9.09 1.02 1.40
C ASP A 90 -8.13 -0.02 1.98
N ALA A 91 -8.65 -0.99 2.75
CA ALA A 91 -7.85 -2.06 3.34
C ALA A 91 -7.16 -2.94 2.27
N ALA A 92 -7.85 -3.25 1.18
CA ALA A 92 -7.29 -3.99 0.05
C ALA A 92 -6.16 -3.21 -0.64
N GLY A 93 -6.31 -1.89 -0.76
CA GLY A 93 -5.27 -0.98 -1.25
C GLY A 93 -4.02 -0.96 -0.38
N ILE A 94 -4.19 -0.91 0.95
CA ILE A 94 -3.10 -1.00 1.92
C ILE A 94 -2.34 -2.32 1.74
N VAL A 95 -3.05 -3.45 1.69
CA VAL A 95 -2.45 -4.78 1.48
C VAL A 95 -1.68 -4.83 0.16
N ALA A 96 -2.30 -4.42 -0.95
CA ALA A 96 -1.65 -4.42 -2.26
C ALA A 96 -0.40 -3.53 -2.30
N THR A 97 -0.45 -2.37 -1.64
CA THR A 97 0.70 -1.46 -1.53
C THR A 97 1.83 -2.10 -0.72
N LEU A 98 1.53 -2.74 0.41
CA LEU A 98 2.52 -3.43 1.24
C LEU A 98 3.23 -4.55 0.46
N PHE A 99 2.49 -5.37 -0.29
CA PHE A 99 3.07 -6.40 -1.15
C PHE A 99 3.96 -5.81 -2.24
N ALA A 100 3.54 -4.71 -2.87
CA ALA A 100 4.33 -4.04 -3.90
C ALA A 100 5.64 -3.47 -3.34
N LEU A 101 5.59 -2.80 -2.18
CA LEU A 101 6.78 -2.25 -1.51
C LEU A 101 7.75 -3.35 -1.10
N GLY A 102 7.25 -4.44 -0.51
CA GLY A 102 8.07 -5.59 -0.10
C GLY A 102 8.74 -6.27 -1.30
N GLN A 103 7.99 -6.50 -2.38
CA GLN A 103 8.55 -7.09 -3.59
C GLN A 103 9.59 -6.17 -4.24
N LEU A 104 9.30 -4.86 -4.39
CA LEU A 104 10.27 -3.93 -4.96
C LEU A 104 11.55 -3.86 -4.12
N ALA A 105 11.42 -3.76 -2.80
CA ALA A 105 12.56 -3.74 -1.89
C ALA A 105 13.44 -4.99 -2.02
N ALA A 106 12.83 -6.16 -2.18
CA ALA A 106 13.54 -7.41 -2.44
C ALA A 106 14.20 -7.44 -3.83
N GLU A 107 13.53 -6.92 -4.87
CA GLU A 107 14.08 -6.86 -6.24
C GLU A 107 15.30 -5.95 -6.35
N ILE A 108 15.31 -4.81 -5.64
CA ILE A 108 16.42 -3.86 -5.63
C ILE A 108 17.33 -4.01 -4.41
N ALA A 109 17.26 -5.16 -3.73
CA ALA A 109 18.05 -5.43 -2.53
C ALA A 109 19.55 -5.20 -2.81
N GLY A 110 20.23 -4.55 -1.88
CA GLY A 110 21.64 -4.15 -2.02
C GLY A 110 21.87 -2.79 -2.68
N THR A 111 20.81 -2.02 -2.96
CA THR A 111 20.91 -0.61 -3.38
C THR A 111 20.45 0.32 -2.25
N ASP A 112 20.91 1.57 -2.24
CA ASP A 112 20.48 2.58 -1.25
C ASP A 112 18.96 2.84 -1.30
N ALA A 113 18.35 2.68 -2.47
CA ALA A 113 16.90 2.84 -2.65
C ALA A 113 16.08 1.74 -1.94
N ALA A 114 16.66 0.56 -1.68
CA ALA A 114 15.97 -0.51 -0.96
C ALA A 114 15.61 -0.10 0.47
N GLY A 115 16.52 0.59 1.17
CA GLY A 115 16.29 1.09 2.53
C GLY A 115 15.07 2.01 2.59
N ALA A 116 14.99 2.98 1.68
CA ALA A 116 13.87 3.91 1.61
C ALA A 116 12.52 3.22 1.34
N LEU A 117 12.49 2.11 0.58
CA LEU A 117 11.26 1.33 0.36
C LEU A 117 10.87 0.51 1.59
N ILE A 118 11.85 -0.06 2.29
CA ILE A 118 11.64 -0.82 3.53
C ILE A 118 11.09 0.11 4.62
N ASP A 119 11.65 1.32 4.77
CA ASP A 119 11.15 2.30 5.74
C ASP A 119 9.68 2.65 5.47
N ARG A 120 9.30 2.85 4.20
CA ARG A 120 7.92 3.14 3.82
C ARG A 120 6.99 1.96 4.02
N TYR A 121 7.47 0.74 3.82
CA TYR A 121 6.73 -0.46 4.18
C TYR A 121 6.42 -0.46 5.68
N HIS A 122 7.40 -0.13 6.54
CA HIS A 122 7.19 -0.04 7.98
C HIS A 122 6.24 1.09 8.40
N PHE A 123 6.32 2.26 7.77
CA PHE A 123 5.37 3.37 7.98
C PHE A 123 3.94 2.96 7.66
N LEU A 124 3.70 2.40 6.47
CA LEU A 124 2.38 1.93 6.07
C LEU A 124 1.88 0.79 6.97
N ARG A 125 2.75 -0.14 7.35
CA ARG A 125 2.42 -1.22 8.28
C ARG A 125 2.06 -0.69 9.67
N GLY A 126 2.69 0.40 10.11
CA GLY A 126 2.34 1.10 11.36
C GLY A 126 0.97 1.77 11.27
N PHE A 127 0.69 2.49 10.18
CA PHE A 127 -0.62 3.08 9.91
C PHE A 127 -1.74 2.03 9.88
N ALA A 128 -1.50 0.88 9.27
CA ALA A 128 -2.44 -0.24 9.21
C ALA A 128 -2.86 -0.75 10.59
N ALA A 129 -2.06 -0.55 11.64
CA ALA A 129 -2.42 -0.91 13.02
C ALA A 129 -3.61 -0.13 13.57
N GLY A 130 -3.78 1.13 13.13
CA GLY A 130 -4.90 1.99 13.52
C GLY A 130 -6.16 1.81 12.67
N HIS A 131 -6.10 0.99 11.62
CA HIS A 131 -7.23 0.79 10.71
C HIS A 131 -8.30 -0.12 11.35
N PRO A 132 -9.62 0.14 11.16
CA PRO A 132 -10.67 -0.74 11.69
C PRO A 132 -10.56 -2.20 11.23
N GLU A 133 -9.95 -2.44 10.07
CA GLU A 133 -9.69 -3.77 9.50
C GLU A 133 -8.24 -4.26 9.73
N ALA A 134 -7.50 -3.67 10.68
CA ALA A 134 -6.10 -4.01 10.97
C ALA A 134 -5.86 -5.52 11.07
N ALA A 135 -6.70 -6.24 11.82
CA ALA A 135 -6.56 -7.69 12.00
C ALA A 135 -6.59 -8.48 10.68
N ALA A 136 -7.43 -8.05 9.73
CA ALA A 136 -7.55 -8.69 8.43
C ALA A 136 -6.40 -8.27 7.51
N ILE A 137 -5.98 -6.99 7.54
CA ILE A 137 -4.78 -6.51 6.83
C ILE A 137 -3.54 -7.29 7.27
N TYR A 138 -3.30 -7.43 8.58
CA TYR A 138 -2.16 -8.16 9.11
C TYR A 138 -2.17 -9.63 8.73
N ARG A 139 -3.35 -10.28 8.75
CA ARG A 139 -3.47 -11.66 8.28
C ARG A 139 -3.22 -11.80 6.79
N ALA A 140 -3.57 -10.81 5.99
CA ALA A 140 -3.32 -10.84 4.55
C ALA A 140 -1.82 -10.71 4.21
N ILE A 141 -1.03 -10.07 5.07
CA ILE A 141 0.41 -9.83 4.86
C ILE A 141 1.33 -10.72 5.71
N ASP A 142 0.78 -11.65 6.49
CA ASP A 142 1.53 -12.61 7.33
C ASP A 142 2.31 -13.61 6.48
#